data_AF-A0A1X7UKV9-F1
#
_entry.id   AF-A0A1X7UKV9-F1
#
_cell.length_a   1.000
_cell.length_b   1.000
_cell.length_c   1.000
_cell.angle_alpha   90.00
_cell.angle_beta   90.00
_cell.angle_gamma   90.00
#
_symmetry.space_group_name_H-M   'P 1'
#
loop_
_entity.id
_entity.type
_entity.pdbx_description
1 polymer ?
#
loop_
_entity_poly.entity_id
_entity_poly.type
_entity_poly.pdbx_seq_one_letter_code
_entity_poly.pdbx_strand_id
1 'polypeptide(L)'
;MIRLALLVLLLVTVNCSPTKRSWSGPGPDKNDDHPLGPLAVKPEDKEESNLDLGEEHTQDKKDDQDDDKNDKNTNNQDDHEDNDEDDKNINKDKGDEKYNFKTEITELTEEVSQVPANLSGEYSSGEDILEGDIKMTPEQAAVFKRSGWDGLVSSEAWLRGHGKWSRTIPYTINGVATREINALNNSIRIFDEHTCLRFIPKQDYNNDYIEFVSEGGCWSYVGKLNNASPQRISLSSGCHLAIPIHEIMHALGRYHEQSRADRDTYVRIITSNIRSGRESNFNKQTNSDSQSLPYDYLSLMHYSRYAFSKNGRPTIIPIPDASVTIGQSNRMSLYDIQHVNIRYCPERALRLVGGNGSYEGRVEVYWDERWGTVCDDYFGENDGRVICKYLGFPDVAATYRRARFGQGTGPIVMDDLRCAGNEYSPFACPMRTIGTHNCRHHEDASVMCKKNVRLVDGRNTSSYAVGRLEVYAEGHWGTVCDDLFDINDAHVVCRQLGYRTASHVYPCARYGRGTLPILMDDVQCTGGEAQITHCPSTPIGEHNCQHYEDVSVRCVN
;
A
#
# COMPACT_ATOMS: atom_id res chain seq x y z
N MET A 1 28.88 53.76 -38.29
CA MET A 1 27.63 52.96 -38.26
C MET A 1 27.99 51.50 -38.04
N ILE A 2 28.04 51.04 -36.79
CA ILE A 2 28.07 49.61 -36.45
C ILE A 2 27.16 49.48 -35.22
N ARG A 3 26.04 48.78 -35.37
CA ARG A 3 25.07 48.50 -34.30
C ARG A 3 25.57 47.32 -33.47
N LEU A 4 25.74 47.54 -32.16
CA LEU A 4 25.91 46.47 -31.18
C LEU A 4 24.52 46.00 -30.76
N ALA A 5 24.20 44.71 -30.97
CA ALA A 5 23.00 44.09 -30.45
C ALA A 5 23.24 43.68 -28.99
N LEU A 6 22.47 44.23 -28.05
CA LEU A 6 22.39 43.69 -26.69
C LEU A 6 21.47 42.46 -26.70
N LEU A 7 22.03 41.32 -26.36
CA LEU A 7 21.30 40.09 -26.03
C LEU A 7 20.69 40.29 -24.63
N VAL A 8 19.37 40.39 -24.54
CA VAL A 8 18.66 40.36 -23.25
C VAL A 8 18.52 38.89 -22.86
N LEU A 9 19.34 38.44 -21.88
CA LEU A 9 19.08 37.18 -21.18
C LEU A 9 17.81 37.38 -20.34
N LEU A 10 16.70 36.82 -20.80
CA LEU A 10 15.53 36.56 -19.95
C LEU A 10 15.90 35.44 -18.97
N LEU A 11 16.45 35.81 -17.81
CA LEU A 11 16.39 34.96 -16.63
C LEU A 11 14.92 34.85 -16.24
N VAL A 12 14.27 33.76 -16.65
CA VAL A 12 13.01 33.32 -16.03
C VAL A 12 13.35 33.00 -14.59
N THR A 13 13.08 33.96 -13.70
CA THR A 13 13.03 33.70 -12.27
C THR A 13 11.80 32.84 -12.05
N VAL A 14 12.01 31.52 -11.89
CA VAL A 14 10.95 30.62 -11.40
C VAL A 14 10.75 31.01 -9.94
N ASN A 15 9.74 31.84 -9.68
CA ASN A 15 9.34 32.23 -8.34
C ASN A 15 8.66 31.04 -7.69
N CYS A 16 9.38 30.33 -6.82
CA CYS A 16 8.75 29.48 -5.82
C CYS A 16 8.13 30.42 -4.77
N SER A 17 6.83 30.67 -4.88
CA SER A 17 6.11 31.58 -4.00
C SER A 17 5.31 30.74 -2.99
N PRO A 18 5.69 30.72 -1.69
CA PRO A 18 4.93 30.01 -0.69
C PRO A 18 3.61 30.75 -0.43
N THR A 19 2.54 30.36 -1.11
CA THR A 19 1.17 30.82 -0.83
C THR A 19 0.27 29.61 -1.00
N LYS A 20 -0.40 29.05 0.02
CA LYS A 20 -1.49 29.67 0.81
C LYS A 20 -1.69 28.98 2.17
N ARG A 21 -1.14 29.54 3.26
CA ARG A 21 -1.74 29.65 4.63
C ARG A 21 -0.68 30.22 5.56
N SER A 22 -0.87 31.45 6.00
CA SER A 22 0.00 32.09 7.00
C SER A 22 -0.14 31.38 8.34
N TRP A 23 0.88 30.66 8.79
CA TRP A 23 0.99 30.17 10.16
C TRP A 23 1.75 31.22 10.99
N SER A 24 1.15 31.68 12.07
CA SER A 24 1.71 32.64 13.03
C SER A 24 2.31 31.88 14.22
N GLY A 25 3.50 31.31 14.02
CA GLY A 25 4.36 30.75 15.07
C GLY A 25 5.58 31.66 15.36
N PRO A 26 6.22 31.55 16.53
CA PRO A 26 7.32 32.44 16.92
C PRO A 26 8.50 32.30 15.96
N GLY A 27 9.05 33.45 15.55
CA GLY A 27 10.05 33.58 14.49
C GLY A 27 11.34 32.78 14.72
N PRO A 28 12.09 32.50 13.65
CA PRO A 28 13.25 31.62 13.70
C PRO A 28 14.41 32.23 14.50
N ASP A 29 15.05 31.36 15.27
CA ASP A 29 16.33 31.61 15.94
C ASP A 29 17.42 31.85 14.87
N LYS A 30 18.18 32.94 15.01
CA LYS A 30 19.03 33.53 13.95
C LYS A 30 20.39 32.83 13.75
N ASN A 31 20.52 31.55 14.03
CA ASN A 31 21.84 30.90 14.12
C ASN A 31 22.17 29.85 13.04
N ASP A 32 21.33 29.61 12.03
CA ASP A 32 21.59 28.57 11.03
C ASP A 32 21.59 29.07 9.56
N ASP A 33 22.05 30.30 9.32
CA ASP A 33 22.29 30.82 7.96
C ASP A 33 23.79 30.82 7.61
N HIS A 34 24.28 29.69 7.08
CA HIS A 34 25.48 29.68 6.24
C HIS A 34 25.22 28.87 4.96
N PRO A 35 25.32 29.48 3.76
CA PRO A 35 25.23 28.76 2.51
C PRO A 35 26.47 27.89 2.31
N LEU A 36 26.28 26.58 2.10
CA LEU A 36 27.34 25.68 1.66
C LEU A 36 27.68 25.99 0.19
N GLY A 37 28.87 26.57 -0.04
CA GLY A 37 29.48 26.66 -1.36
C GLY A 37 30.09 25.31 -1.80
N PRO A 38 30.37 25.13 -3.10
CA PRO A 38 30.89 23.87 -3.62
C PRO A 38 32.34 23.65 -3.17
N LEU A 39 32.60 22.54 -2.46
CA LEU A 39 33.94 22.14 -2.05
C LEU A 39 34.70 21.55 -3.24
N ALA A 40 35.75 22.26 -3.65
CA ALA A 40 36.76 21.78 -4.57
C ALA A 40 37.68 20.77 -3.85
N VAL A 41 37.84 19.60 -4.45
CA VAL A 41 38.79 18.55 -4.04
C VAL A 41 40.22 19.00 -4.39
N LYS A 42 41.13 18.95 -3.40
CA LYS A 42 42.57 18.74 -3.62
C LYS A 42 43.15 17.80 -2.56
N PRO A 43 44.17 16.99 -2.90
CA PRO A 43 44.59 15.82 -2.14
C PRO A 43 45.75 16.10 -1.15
N GLU A 44 46.06 15.06 -0.35
CA GLU A 44 47.21 14.89 0.57
C GLU A 44 46.95 15.44 1.99
N ASP A 45 47.16 14.71 3.11
CA ASP A 45 48.23 13.76 3.44
C ASP A 45 47.81 12.61 4.37
N LYS A 46 48.61 11.54 4.32
CA LYS A 46 48.59 10.36 5.19
C LYS A 46 49.02 10.71 6.60
N GLU A 47 48.27 10.25 7.62
CA GLU A 47 48.85 9.88 8.90
C GLU A 47 48.25 8.57 9.41
N GLU A 48 49.15 7.62 9.67
CA GLU A 48 48.92 6.33 10.29
C GLU A 48 48.59 6.50 11.78
N SER A 49 47.66 5.70 12.29
CA SER A 49 47.72 5.29 13.70
C SER A 49 47.33 3.83 13.82
N ASN A 50 48.35 3.03 14.10
CA ASN A 50 48.25 1.65 14.57
C ASN A 50 47.46 1.61 15.88
N LEU A 51 46.52 0.67 16.00
CA LEU A 51 46.17 0.13 17.31
C LEU A 51 46.12 -1.39 17.26
N ASP A 52 47.08 -1.90 18.03
CA ASP A 52 47.44 -3.25 18.42
C ASP A 52 46.29 -3.96 19.17
N LEU A 53 46.00 -5.20 18.77
CA LEU A 53 45.34 -6.19 19.63
C LEU A 53 46.03 -7.53 19.39
N GLY A 54 46.80 -7.94 20.40
CA GLY A 54 47.63 -9.12 20.41
C GLY A 54 46.86 -10.44 20.37
N GLU A 55 47.56 -11.42 19.82
CA GLU A 55 47.31 -12.85 19.97
C GLU A 55 47.68 -13.30 21.39
N GLU A 56 46.87 -14.16 21.99
CA GLU A 56 47.40 -15.23 22.84
C GLU A 56 46.66 -16.53 22.60
N HIS A 57 47.47 -17.53 22.27
CA HIS A 57 47.15 -18.94 22.09
C HIS A 57 46.61 -19.59 23.37
N THR A 58 45.74 -20.59 23.21
CA THR A 58 46.02 -21.92 23.79
C THR A 58 45.28 -23.01 23.02
N GLN A 59 46.08 -23.96 22.54
CA GLN A 59 45.68 -25.25 21.98
C GLN A 59 45.07 -26.15 23.06
N ASP A 60 44.13 -27.00 22.65
CA ASP A 60 44.30 -28.42 22.94
C ASP A 60 43.76 -29.29 21.80
N LYS A 61 44.58 -30.31 21.47
CA LYS A 61 44.44 -31.29 20.40
C LYS A 61 43.62 -32.50 20.86
N LYS A 62 42.99 -33.19 19.90
CA LYS A 62 43.15 -34.63 19.58
C LYS A 62 42.08 -34.99 18.54
N ASP A 63 42.49 -35.25 17.30
CA ASP A 63 42.95 -36.54 16.76
C ASP A 63 41.75 -37.45 16.46
N ASP A 64 41.44 -37.60 15.16
CA ASP A 64 41.35 -38.90 14.49
C ASP A 64 41.34 -38.65 12.97
N GLN A 65 42.42 -39.08 12.33
CA GLN A 65 42.58 -39.27 10.88
C GLN A 65 42.35 -40.76 10.55
N ASP A 66 42.26 -41.00 9.24
CA ASP A 66 42.34 -42.28 8.50
C ASP A 66 40.99 -42.69 7.88
N ASP A 67 40.87 -43.03 6.59
CA ASP A 67 41.78 -42.90 5.46
C ASP A 67 41.02 -43.24 4.16
N ASP A 68 41.62 -42.85 3.05
CA ASP A 68 41.63 -43.50 1.72
C ASP A 68 40.48 -43.35 0.68
N LYS A 69 40.78 -42.48 -0.29
CA LYS A 69 41.09 -42.74 -1.72
C LYS A 69 40.07 -43.46 -2.62
N ASN A 70 39.69 -42.75 -3.70
CA ASN A 70 40.20 -42.87 -5.09
C ASN A 70 39.14 -42.90 -6.22
N ASP A 71 39.33 -41.96 -7.14
CA ASP A 71 39.39 -42.07 -8.62
C ASP A 71 38.15 -42.40 -9.51
N LYS A 72 37.88 -41.42 -10.40
CA LYS A 72 37.63 -41.51 -11.87
C LYS A 72 36.40 -42.24 -12.45
N ASN A 73 35.57 -41.39 -13.08
CA ASN A 73 35.29 -41.28 -14.53
C ASN A 73 34.36 -42.30 -15.25
N THR A 74 33.66 -41.74 -16.24
CA THR A 74 33.01 -42.29 -17.45
C THR A 74 31.57 -42.88 -17.42
N ASN A 75 30.68 -42.12 -18.11
CA ASN A 75 29.81 -42.47 -19.24
C ASN A 75 28.96 -43.77 -19.23
N ASN A 76 27.64 -43.61 -19.29
CA ASN A 76 26.75 -43.78 -20.47
C ASN A 76 25.28 -43.69 -19.96
N GLN A 77 24.44 -42.79 -20.49
CA GLN A 77 23.71 -42.86 -21.77
C GLN A 77 22.66 -43.97 -21.76
N ASP A 78 21.39 -43.59 -21.83
CA ASP A 78 20.32 -44.31 -22.55
C ASP A 78 19.09 -43.40 -22.75
N ASP A 79 18.65 -43.40 -24.01
CA ASP A 79 17.27 -43.37 -24.53
C ASP A 79 16.52 -42.06 -24.87
N HIS A 80 16.36 -41.91 -26.21
CA HIS A 80 15.11 -41.71 -26.99
C HIS A 80 14.28 -40.42 -26.80
N GLU A 81 13.65 -39.78 -27.80
CA GLU A 81 13.62 -39.83 -29.27
C GLU A 81 12.81 -38.58 -29.71
N ASP A 82 13.37 -37.82 -30.67
CA ASP A 82 12.78 -37.17 -31.85
C ASP A 82 11.43 -36.38 -31.90
N ASN A 83 11.55 -35.30 -32.71
CA ASN A 83 10.59 -34.64 -33.63
C ASN A 83 9.67 -33.51 -33.14
N ASP A 84 9.87 -32.29 -33.68
CA ASP A 84 9.04 -31.82 -34.81
C ASP A 84 9.58 -30.52 -35.46
N GLU A 85 9.44 -30.48 -36.79
CA GLU A 85 9.86 -29.47 -37.76
C GLU A 85 8.87 -28.28 -37.90
N ASP A 86 9.45 -27.13 -38.29
CA ASP A 86 9.03 -26.16 -39.32
C ASP A 86 7.66 -25.42 -39.31
N ASP A 87 7.81 -24.09 -39.41
CA ASP A 87 7.35 -23.23 -40.52
C ASP A 87 6.46 -22.03 -40.12
N LYS A 88 6.97 -20.79 -40.31
CA LYS A 88 6.39 -19.82 -41.29
C LYS A 88 7.04 -18.43 -41.29
N ASN A 89 7.30 -18.00 -42.53
CA ASN A 89 7.81 -16.73 -43.02
C ASN A 89 6.89 -15.50 -42.83
N ILE A 90 7.51 -14.38 -42.44
CA ILE A 90 7.49 -13.01 -43.03
C ILE A 90 6.16 -12.38 -43.50
N ASN A 91 5.83 -11.19 -42.94
CA ASN A 91 5.56 -9.98 -43.74
C ASN A 91 5.69 -8.66 -42.95
N LYS A 92 6.50 -7.74 -43.52
CA LYS A 92 6.61 -6.30 -43.22
C LYS A 92 5.62 -5.53 -44.12
N ASP A 93 4.90 -4.53 -43.60
CA ASP A 93 5.08 -3.09 -43.92
C ASP A 93 3.97 -2.17 -43.35
N LYS A 94 4.44 -1.05 -42.75
CA LYS A 94 3.94 0.36 -42.76
C LYS A 94 2.72 0.84 -41.96
N GLY A 95 2.99 1.87 -41.13
CA GLY A 95 2.11 3.04 -40.96
C GLY A 95 2.14 3.73 -39.59
N ASP A 96 3.16 4.55 -39.30
CA ASP A 96 3.19 5.44 -38.13
C ASP A 96 2.35 6.71 -38.36
N GLU A 97 1.26 6.89 -37.61
CA GLU A 97 0.61 8.19 -37.39
C GLU A 97 0.73 8.60 -35.91
N LYS A 98 1.39 9.73 -35.68
CA LYS A 98 1.72 10.28 -34.37
C LYS A 98 0.56 11.14 -33.85
N TYR A 99 -0.24 10.59 -32.94
CA TYR A 99 -1.33 11.29 -32.27
C TYR A 99 -0.79 12.34 -31.29
N ASN A 100 -1.25 13.59 -31.38
CA ASN A 100 -0.71 14.74 -30.64
C ASN A 100 -1.60 15.10 -29.43
N PHE A 101 -1.24 14.55 -28.27
CA PHE A 101 -1.92 14.64 -26.96
C PHE A 101 -1.93 16.04 -26.31
N LYS A 102 -1.27 17.04 -26.91
CA LYS A 102 -0.97 18.31 -26.23
C LYS A 102 -2.11 19.33 -26.26
N THR A 103 -3.14 19.13 -27.08
CA THR A 103 -4.13 20.19 -27.36
C THR A 103 -5.37 20.12 -26.45
N GLU A 104 -5.71 18.96 -25.89
CA GLU A 104 -6.87 18.79 -24.98
C GLU A 104 -6.59 19.15 -23.51
N ILE A 105 -5.32 19.25 -23.10
CA ILE A 105 -4.95 19.53 -21.69
C ILE A 105 -5.25 20.98 -21.28
N THR A 106 -5.31 21.91 -22.24
CA THR A 106 -5.44 23.35 -21.92
C THR A 106 -6.85 23.72 -21.43
N GLU A 107 -7.89 22.95 -21.78
CA GLU A 107 -9.27 23.23 -21.37
C GLU A 107 -9.68 22.59 -20.02
N LEU A 108 -8.82 21.74 -19.42
CA LEU A 108 -9.11 21.04 -18.16
C LEU A 108 -8.54 21.73 -16.90
N THR A 109 -7.80 22.84 -17.06
CA THR A 109 -7.00 23.42 -15.96
C THR A 109 -7.69 24.50 -15.13
N GLU A 110 -8.92 24.91 -15.46
CA GLU A 110 -9.58 26.05 -14.77
C GLU A 110 -10.62 25.68 -13.68
N GLU A 111 -10.88 24.40 -13.37
CA GLU A 111 -11.92 24.03 -12.36
C GLU A 111 -11.48 23.13 -11.19
N VAL A 112 -10.18 22.90 -10.94
CA VAL A 112 -9.74 22.10 -9.77
C VAL A 112 -9.32 22.98 -8.60
N SER A 113 -10.28 23.72 -8.04
CA SER A 113 -10.14 24.35 -6.74
C SER A 113 -11.48 24.26 -6.05
N GLN A 114 -11.75 23.12 -5.40
CA GLN A 114 -12.55 22.87 -4.18
C GLN A 114 -12.79 21.35 -4.11
N VAL A 115 -12.06 20.62 -3.26
CA VAL A 115 -12.42 19.24 -2.93
C VAL A 115 -13.73 19.30 -2.14
N PRO A 116 -14.87 18.79 -2.65
CA PRO A 116 -16.13 18.88 -1.94
C PRO A 116 -16.08 17.93 -0.73
N ALA A 117 -16.57 18.40 0.41
CA ALA A 117 -16.74 17.65 1.64
C ALA A 117 -17.87 16.58 1.55
N ASN A 118 -17.96 15.84 0.44
CA ASN A 118 -19.09 14.98 0.10
C ASN A 118 -18.71 13.54 -0.26
N LEU A 119 -17.62 13.02 0.32
CA LEU A 119 -17.28 11.58 0.30
C LEU A 119 -18.09 10.77 1.33
N SER A 120 -19.03 11.39 2.04
CA SER A 120 -19.99 10.72 2.93
C SER A 120 -21.23 10.28 2.18
N GLY A 121 -21.04 9.56 1.08
CA GLY A 121 -22.05 9.31 0.07
C GLY A 121 -23.49 9.25 0.58
N GLU A 122 -24.22 10.35 0.42
CA GLU A 122 -25.67 10.28 0.44
C GLU A 122 -26.08 9.89 -0.97
N TYR A 123 -25.87 8.62 -1.31
CA TYR A 123 -26.13 8.11 -2.64
C TYR A 123 -27.27 7.09 -2.57
N SER A 124 -28.37 7.46 -3.23
CA SER A 124 -29.69 6.85 -3.28
C SER A 124 -30.60 7.02 -2.05
N SER A 125 -31.61 7.87 -2.24
CA SER A 125 -32.92 7.71 -1.60
C SER A 125 -33.77 6.79 -2.46
N GLY A 126 -33.82 5.49 -2.14
CA GLY A 126 -34.74 4.57 -2.79
C GLY A 126 -34.20 3.15 -2.91
N GLU A 127 -34.96 2.21 -2.36
CA GLU A 127 -34.74 0.76 -2.32
C GLU A 127 -33.61 0.29 -1.37
N ASP A 128 -33.68 -0.98 -0.99
CA ASP A 128 -32.98 -1.61 0.14
C ASP A 128 -31.43 -1.50 0.04
N ILE A 129 -30.87 -0.35 0.41
CA ILE A 129 -29.42 -0.09 0.48
C ILE A 129 -28.99 -0.10 1.95
N LEU A 130 -28.04 -0.98 2.25
CA LEU A 130 -27.37 -1.12 3.53
C LEU A 130 -26.11 -0.26 3.52
N GLU A 131 -25.78 0.37 4.66
CA GLU A 131 -24.52 1.11 4.81
C GLU A 131 -24.27 2.12 3.65
N GLY A 132 -25.31 2.75 3.11
CA GLY A 132 -25.18 3.82 2.12
C GLY A 132 -24.87 3.43 0.68
N ASP A 133 -24.18 2.31 0.41
CA ASP A 133 -23.72 1.89 -0.93
C ASP A 133 -23.78 0.37 -1.15
N ILE A 134 -24.20 -0.42 -0.17
CA ILE A 134 -24.40 -1.86 -0.32
C ILE A 134 -25.83 -2.13 -0.76
N LYS A 135 -26.00 -2.49 -2.03
CA LYS A 135 -27.31 -2.91 -2.55
C LYS A 135 -27.66 -4.30 -2.00
N MET A 136 -28.90 -4.47 -1.54
CA MET A 136 -29.41 -5.75 -1.07
C MET A 136 -30.39 -6.37 -2.06
N THR A 137 -30.32 -7.70 -2.24
CA THR A 137 -31.41 -8.48 -2.84
C THR A 137 -32.64 -8.47 -1.93
N PRO A 138 -33.84 -8.74 -2.46
CA PRO A 138 -35.03 -8.88 -1.63
C PRO A 138 -34.89 -9.93 -0.53
N GLU A 139 -34.16 -11.04 -0.76
CA GLU A 139 -33.90 -12.02 0.30
C GLU A 139 -32.98 -11.47 1.39
N GLN A 140 -31.91 -10.75 0.99
CA GLN A 140 -31.02 -10.05 1.92
C GLN A 140 -31.80 -9.09 2.80
N ALA A 141 -32.57 -8.20 2.18
CA ALA A 141 -33.41 -7.23 2.88
C ALA A 141 -34.40 -7.93 3.84
N ALA A 142 -34.98 -9.07 3.46
CA ALA A 142 -35.86 -9.84 4.32
C ALA A 142 -35.15 -10.47 5.53
N VAL A 143 -33.89 -10.91 5.40
CA VAL A 143 -33.08 -11.40 6.53
C VAL A 143 -32.78 -10.24 7.49
N PHE A 144 -32.30 -9.10 7.00
CA PHE A 144 -32.00 -7.93 7.83
C PHE A 144 -33.25 -7.34 8.51
N LYS A 145 -34.38 -7.28 7.80
CA LYS A 145 -35.66 -6.83 8.37
C LYS A 145 -36.16 -7.74 9.49
N ARG A 146 -35.95 -9.07 9.38
CA ARG A 146 -36.35 -10.03 10.42
C ARG A 146 -35.49 -9.99 11.67
N SER A 147 -34.21 -9.66 11.55
CA SER A 147 -33.34 -9.44 12.71
C SER A 147 -33.51 -8.04 13.33
N GLY A 148 -34.45 -7.22 12.85
CA GLY A 148 -34.61 -5.84 13.33
C GLY A 148 -33.40 -4.96 13.01
N TRP A 149 -32.59 -5.35 12.02
CA TRP A 149 -31.27 -4.78 11.75
C TRP A 149 -30.26 -4.95 12.91
N ASP A 150 -30.59 -5.74 13.93
CA ASP A 150 -29.67 -6.08 15.02
C ASP A 150 -28.62 -7.06 14.48
N GLY A 151 -27.41 -6.52 14.29
CA GLY A 151 -26.24 -7.30 13.97
C GLY A 151 -26.16 -7.72 12.51
N LEU A 152 -25.21 -7.13 11.78
CA LEU A 152 -24.93 -7.55 10.41
C LEU A 152 -24.33 -8.96 10.41
N VAL A 153 -24.72 -9.80 9.46
CA VAL A 153 -24.13 -11.14 9.29
C VAL A 153 -22.68 -10.96 8.84
N SER A 154 -21.73 -11.65 9.49
CA SER A 154 -20.31 -11.62 9.09
C SER A 154 -20.14 -11.96 7.60
N SER A 155 -19.18 -11.35 6.91
CA SER A 155 -18.89 -11.70 5.51
C SER A 155 -18.57 -13.18 5.30
N GLU A 156 -17.92 -13.86 6.24
CA GLU A 156 -17.66 -15.31 6.15
C GLU A 156 -18.93 -16.17 6.24
N ALA A 157 -19.86 -15.85 7.14
CA ALA A 157 -21.15 -16.54 7.22
C ALA A 157 -21.98 -16.30 5.95
N TRP A 158 -21.91 -15.08 5.39
CA TRP A 158 -22.57 -14.74 4.14
C TRP A 158 -21.99 -15.51 2.95
N LEU A 159 -20.66 -15.48 2.77
CA LEU A 159 -19.98 -16.16 1.67
C LEU A 159 -20.13 -17.69 1.74
N ARG A 160 -20.22 -18.28 2.95
CA ARG A 160 -20.53 -19.71 3.12
C ARG A 160 -21.91 -20.10 2.58
N GLY A 161 -22.87 -19.17 2.55
CA GLY A 161 -24.23 -19.39 2.02
C GLY A 161 -24.40 -19.04 0.53
N HIS A 162 -23.60 -18.11 0.00
CA HIS A 162 -23.84 -17.50 -1.32
C HIS A 162 -22.69 -17.67 -2.34
N GLY A 163 -21.57 -18.29 -1.94
CA GLY A 163 -20.45 -18.60 -2.82
C GLY A 163 -19.45 -17.44 -2.95
N LYS A 164 -18.22 -17.79 -3.39
CA LYS A 164 -17.16 -16.83 -3.71
C LYS A 164 -17.05 -16.71 -5.23
N TRP A 165 -16.58 -15.56 -5.73
CA TRP A 165 -16.12 -15.46 -7.11
C TRP A 165 -14.95 -16.41 -7.38
N SER A 166 -14.85 -16.91 -8.61
CA SER A 166 -13.62 -17.57 -9.07
C SER A 166 -12.47 -16.57 -9.12
N ARG A 167 -11.23 -17.06 -9.10
CA ARG A 167 -10.04 -16.21 -9.25
C ARG A 167 -10.03 -15.44 -10.56
N THR A 168 -10.60 -16.02 -11.61
CA THR A 168 -10.88 -15.32 -12.86
C THR A 168 -12.30 -14.74 -12.79
N ILE A 169 -12.43 -13.43 -12.89
CA ILE A 169 -13.69 -12.70 -12.79
C ILE A 169 -13.98 -12.05 -14.15
N PRO A 170 -14.89 -12.64 -14.95
CA PRO A 170 -15.29 -12.04 -16.22
C PRO A 170 -16.07 -10.74 -15.98
N TYR A 171 -15.88 -9.74 -16.83
CA TYR A 171 -16.64 -8.48 -16.74
C TYR A 171 -17.00 -7.85 -18.08
N THR A 172 -18.02 -6.99 -18.06
CA THR A 172 -18.40 -6.08 -19.15
C THR A 172 -18.55 -4.66 -18.61
N ILE A 173 -18.47 -3.66 -19.49
CA ILE A 173 -18.69 -2.24 -19.15
C ILE A 173 -19.82 -1.70 -20.03
N ASN A 174 -20.80 -1.02 -19.43
CA ASN A 174 -21.96 -0.50 -20.14
C ASN A 174 -22.35 0.89 -19.62
N GLY A 175 -22.23 1.92 -20.46
CA GLY A 175 -22.68 3.28 -20.12
C GLY A 175 -21.88 4.02 -19.04
N VAL A 176 -20.70 3.53 -18.67
CA VAL A 176 -19.77 4.21 -17.75
C VAL A 176 -18.97 5.27 -18.52
N ALA A 177 -18.77 6.44 -17.93
CA ALA A 177 -18.02 7.53 -18.56
C ALA A 177 -16.50 7.28 -18.55
N THR A 178 -15.76 7.93 -19.46
CA THR A 178 -14.32 7.69 -19.67
C THR A 178 -13.49 7.89 -18.40
N ARG A 179 -13.82 8.89 -17.58
CA ARG A 179 -13.09 9.18 -16.33
C ARG A 179 -13.19 8.01 -15.34
N GLU A 180 -14.39 7.48 -15.14
CA GLU A 180 -14.65 6.33 -14.27
C GLU A 180 -14.10 5.03 -14.86
N ILE A 181 -14.09 4.86 -16.20
CA ILE A 181 -13.42 3.74 -16.88
C ILE A 181 -11.91 3.76 -16.60
N ASN A 182 -11.26 4.92 -16.67
CA ASN A 182 -9.83 5.03 -16.36
C ASN A 182 -9.54 4.65 -14.91
N ALA A 183 -10.38 5.10 -13.97
CA ALA A 183 -10.29 4.70 -12.57
C ALA A 183 -10.50 3.19 -12.39
N LEU A 184 -11.47 2.59 -13.09
CA LEU A 184 -11.71 1.14 -13.09
C LEU A 184 -10.51 0.36 -13.64
N ASN A 185 -9.91 0.80 -14.74
CA ASN A 185 -8.74 0.15 -15.33
C ASN A 185 -7.55 0.18 -14.36
N ASN A 186 -7.32 1.31 -13.68
CA ASN A 186 -6.28 1.38 -12.65
C ASN A 186 -6.59 0.46 -11.46
N SER A 187 -7.86 0.38 -11.07
CA SER A 187 -8.33 -0.51 -10.00
C SER A 187 -8.06 -1.99 -10.33
N ILE A 188 -8.38 -2.42 -11.55
CA ILE A 188 -8.11 -3.78 -12.05
C ILE A 188 -6.62 -4.08 -12.01
N ARG A 189 -5.77 -3.14 -12.46
CA ARG A 189 -4.31 -3.28 -12.40
C ARG A 189 -3.81 -3.51 -10.97
N ILE A 190 -4.32 -2.75 -10.00
CA ILE A 190 -3.96 -2.91 -8.58
C ILE A 190 -4.31 -4.32 -8.09
N PHE A 191 -5.49 -4.84 -8.42
CA PHE A 191 -5.86 -6.23 -8.09
C PHE A 191 -4.93 -7.25 -8.77
N ASP A 192 -4.58 -7.06 -10.03
CA ASP A 192 -3.71 -7.98 -10.78
C ASP A 192 -2.29 -8.06 -10.18
N GLU A 193 -1.75 -6.91 -9.78
CA GLU A 193 -0.42 -6.77 -9.17
C GLU A 193 -0.38 -7.40 -7.77
N HIS A 194 -1.36 -7.08 -6.92
CA HIS A 194 -1.31 -7.38 -5.49
C HIS A 194 -2.08 -8.64 -5.06
N THR A 195 -2.94 -9.19 -5.93
CA THR A 195 -3.78 -10.35 -5.65
C THR A 195 -3.74 -11.39 -6.77
N CYS A 196 -4.20 -12.61 -6.50
CA CYS A 196 -4.35 -13.65 -7.52
C CYS A 196 -5.61 -13.49 -8.39
N LEU A 197 -6.44 -12.48 -8.12
CA LEU A 197 -7.65 -12.23 -8.90
C LEU A 197 -7.28 -11.66 -10.26
N ARG A 198 -8.00 -12.10 -11.31
CA ARG A 198 -7.80 -11.66 -12.69
C ARG A 198 -9.14 -11.25 -13.28
N PHE A 199 -9.28 -9.97 -13.56
CA PHE A 199 -10.46 -9.43 -14.23
C PHE A 199 -10.27 -9.53 -15.73
N ILE A 200 -11.14 -10.27 -16.40
CA ILE A 200 -11.01 -10.51 -17.85
C ILE A 200 -12.27 -10.05 -18.60
N PRO A 201 -12.15 -9.58 -19.86
CA PRO A 201 -13.31 -9.33 -20.69
C PRO A 201 -14.18 -10.60 -20.82
N LYS A 202 -15.48 -10.45 -20.58
CA LYS A 202 -16.44 -11.55 -20.64
C LYS A 202 -16.45 -12.21 -22.03
N GLN A 203 -16.41 -13.54 -22.04
CA GLN A 203 -16.65 -14.39 -23.20
C GLN A 203 -18.06 -15.02 -23.14
N ASP A 204 -18.54 -15.58 -24.26
CA ASP A 204 -19.90 -16.13 -24.35
C ASP A 204 -20.17 -17.28 -23.37
N TYR A 205 -19.15 -18.11 -23.09
CA TYR A 205 -19.25 -19.23 -22.15
C TYR A 205 -19.17 -18.81 -20.67
N ASN A 206 -18.89 -17.54 -20.37
CA ASN A 206 -18.91 -17.05 -19.00
C ASN A 206 -20.35 -16.75 -18.57
N ASN A 207 -20.91 -17.64 -17.75
CA ASN A 207 -22.26 -17.52 -17.22
C ASN A 207 -22.36 -16.65 -15.98
N ASP A 208 -21.31 -16.54 -15.17
CA ASP A 208 -21.25 -15.63 -14.01
C ASP A 208 -20.23 -14.53 -14.29
N TYR A 209 -20.67 -13.28 -14.23
CA TYR A 209 -19.81 -12.13 -14.54
C TYR A 209 -20.32 -10.84 -13.89
N ILE A 210 -19.41 -9.86 -13.78
CA ILE A 210 -19.72 -8.53 -13.30
C ILE A 210 -20.04 -7.60 -14.49
N GLU A 211 -21.10 -6.82 -14.41
CA GLU A 211 -21.35 -5.72 -15.36
C GLU A 211 -21.16 -4.39 -14.64
N PHE A 212 -20.16 -3.61 -15.05
CA PHE A 212 -20.00 -2.23 -14.60
C PHE A 212 -20.95 -1.33 -15.37
N VAL A 213 -21.83 -0.64 -14.64
CA VAL A 213 -22.92 0.19 -15.19
C VAL A 213 -22.86 1.61 -14.63
N SER A 214 -23.64 2.53 -15.20
CA SER A 214 -23.90 3.85 -14.60
C SER A 214 -25.38 3.95 -14.22
N GLU A 215 -25.72 3.49 -13.01
CA GLU A 215 -27.10 3.38 -12.51
C GLU A 215 -27.33 4.21 -11.23
N GLY A 216 -26.81 5.44 -11.21
CA GLY A 216 -27.01 6.39 -10.12
C GLY A 216 -26.19 6.05 -8.87
N GLY A 217 -25.23 6.91 -8.55
CA GLY A 217 -24.32 6.70 -7.42
C GLY A 217 -23.31 5.57 -7.64
N CYS A 218 -22.50 5.33 -6.61
CA CYS A 218 -21.54 4.23 -6.53
C CYS A 218 -22.14 3.19 -5.58
N TRP A 219 -22.29 1.95 -6.05
CA TRP A 219 -22.82 0.87 -5.23
C TRP A 219 -22.49 -0.50 -5.81
N SER A 220 -22.53 -1.49 -4.93
CA SER A 220 -22.27 -2.89 -5.24
C SER A 220 -23.06 -3.81 -4.32
N TYR A 221 -23.15 -5.09 -4.69
CA TYR A 221 -23.66 -6.14 -3.81
C TYR A 221 -22.52 -6.72 -2.99
N VAL A 222 -22.82 -7.29 -1.82
CA VAL A 222 -21.81 -8.00 -1.03
C VAL A 222 -21.70 -9.47 -1.46
N GLY A 223 -20.53 -9.83 -1.99
CA GLY A 223 -20.20 -11.20 -2.41
C GLY A 223 -20.76 -11.57 -3.79
N LYS A 224 -20.53 -12.82 -4.22
CA LYS A 224 -21.14 -13.38 -5.43
C LYS A 224 -22.60 -13.75 -5.15
N LEU A 225 -23.50 -13.38 -6.05
CA LEU A 225 -24.90 -13.78 -6.02
C LEU A 225 -25.13 -14.96 -6.97
N ASN A 226 -25.70 -16.06 -6.47
CA ASN A 226 -25.88 -17.30 -7.25
C ASN A 226 -26.89 -17.20 -8.41
N ASN A 227 -27.68 -16.13 -8.50
CA ASN A 227 -28.71 -15.94 -9.53
C ASN A 227 -28.70 -14.52 -10.14
N ALA A 228 -27.60 -13.78 -10.00
CA ALA A 228 -27.46 -12.46 -10.62
C ALA A 228 -26.37 -12.53 -11.71
N SER A 229 -26.81 -12.75 -12.95
CA SER A 229 -25.93 -12.68 -14.12
C SER A 229 -26.57 -11.79 -15.20
N PRO A 230 -26.02 -10.59 -15.46
CA PRO A 230 -24.88 -10.00 -14.75
C PRO A 230 -25.16 -9.64 -13.29
N GLN A 231 -24.14 -9.72 -12.44
CA GLN A 231 -24.13 -8.99 -11.16
C GLN A 231 -23.61 -7.58 -11.43
N ARG A 232 -24.44 -6.56 -11.16
CA ARG A 232 -24.09 -5.17 -11.48
C ARG A 232 -23.28 -4.50 -10.37
N ILE A 233 -22.35 -3.65 -10.79
CA ILE A 233 -21.66 -2.65 -9.97
C ILE A 233 -21.88 -1.29 -10.63
N SER A 234 -22.42 -0.31 -9.91
CA SER A 234 -22.63 1.03 -10.45
C SER A 234 -21.42 1.92 -10.19
N LEU A 235 -20.92 2.53 -11.28
CA LEU A 235 -19.86 3.52 -11.31
C LEU A 235 -20.36 4.76 -12.07
N SER A 236 -21.31 5.50 -11.48
CA SER A 236 -21.80 6.76 -12.04
C SER A 236 -20.82 7.93 -11.85
N SER A 237 -21.21 9.12 -12.32
CA SER A 237 -20.40 10.33 -12.19
C SER A 237 -19.93 10.55 -10.75
N GLY A 238 -18.62 10.68 -10.56
CA GLY A 238 -17.98 10.84 -9.24
C GLY A 238 -17.37 9.56 -8.68
N CYS A 239 -17.65 8.39 -9.26
CA CYS A 239 -17.06 7.10 -8.85
C CYS A 239 -15.66 6.89 -9.45
N HIS A 240 -14.76 7.86 -9.27
CA HIS A 240 -13.37 7.83 -9.75
C HIS A 240 -12.36 7.59 -8.60
N LEU A 241 -11.05 7.74 -8.85
CA LEU A 241 -9.98 7.40 -7.89
C LEU A 241 -10.04 5.91 -7.48
N ALA A 242 -10.00 5.58 -6.19
CA ALA A 242 -10.08 4.21 -5.70
C ALA A 242 -11.52 3.73 -5.45
N ILE A 243 -12.55 4.52 -5.78
CA ILE A 243 -13.95 4.11 -5.59
C ILE A 243 -14.28 2.80 -6.34
N PRO A 244 -13.82 2.55 -7.59
CA PRO A 244 -14.06 1.26 -8.21
C PRO A 244 -13.44 0.08 -7.43
N ILE A 245 -12.31 0.27 -6.74
CA ILE A 245 -11.75 -0.75 -5.82
C ILE A 245 -12.72 -1.02 -4.67
N HIS A 246 -13.26 0.04 -4.04
CA HIS A 246 -14.23 -0.06 -2.95
C HIS A 246 -15.44 -0.90 -3.36
N GLU A 247 -16.03 -0.59 -4.52
CA GLU A 247 -17.20 -1.31 -5.03
C GLU A 247 -16.89 -2.77 -5.41
N ILE A 248 -15.70 -3.01 -5.97
CA ILE A 248 -15.22 -4.37 -6.24
C ILE A 248 -15.01 -5.12 -4.92
N MET A 249 -14.47 -4.50 -3.87
CA MET A 249 -14.28 -5.13 -2.56
C MET A 249 -15.61 -5.55 -1.93
N HIS A 250 -16.67 -4.76 -2.09
CA HIS A 250 -18.03 -5.20 -1.76
C HIS A 250 -18.42 -6.46 -2.54
N ALA A 251 -18.26 -6.48 -3.88
CA ALA A 251 -18.56 -7.67 -4.70
C ALA A 251 -17.71 -8.89 -4.32
N LEU A 252 -16.51 -8.68 -3.77
CA LEU A 252 -15.64 -9.72 -3.21
C LEU A 252 -16.03 -10.14 -1.78
N GLY A 253 -17.07 -9.52 -1.22
CA GLY A 253 -17.71 -9.89 0.04
C GLY A 253 -17.27 -9.06 1.24
N ARG A 254 -16.69 -7.88 1.07
CA ARG A 254 -16.31 -7.02 2.22
C ARG A 254 -17.46 -6.11 2.60
N TYR A 255 -17.71 -6.03 3.91
CA TYR A 255 -18.47 -4.93 4.50
C TYR A 255 -17.52 -3.83 4.92
N HIS A 256 -18.07 -2.73 5.41
CA HIS A 256 -17.25 -1.65 5.90
C HIS A 256 -16.49 -1.96 7.20
N GLU A 257 -15.34 -1.32 7.34
CA GLU A 257 -14.41 -1.46 8.46
C GLU A 257 -15.00 -0.91 9.77
N GLN A 258 -15.72 0.23 9.73
CA GLN A 258 -16.39 0.78 10.93
C GLN A 258 -17.53 -0.09 11.44
N SER A 259 -17.95 -1.09 10.68
CA SER A 259 -19.01 -2.02 11.05
C SER A 259 -18.49 -3.31 11.65
N ARG A 260 -17.17 -3.44 11.88
CA ARG A 260 -16.60 -4.58 12.60
C ARG A 260 -17.20 -4.72 14.00
N ALA A 261 -17.25 -5.94 14.53
CA ALA A 261 -17.79 -6.23 15.85
C ALA A 261 -16.93 -5.62 16.97
N ASP A 262 -15.61 -5.57 16.74
CA ASP A 262 -14.59 -5.01 17.63
C ASP A 262 -14.36 -3.49 17.46
N ARG A 263 -15.08 -2.83 16.54
CA ARG A 263 -14.84 -1.41 16.18
C ARG A 263 -14.91 -0.45 17.37
N ASP A 264 -15.70 -0.74 18.40
CA ASP A 264 -15.84 0.12 19.59
C ASP A 264 -14.56 0.17 20.46
N THR A 265 -13.55 -0.66 20.17
CA THR A 265 -12.22 -0.55 20.78
C THR A 265 -11.31 0.46 20.07
N TYR A 266 -11.69 0.89 18.86
CA TYR A 266 -10.90 1.74 17.97
C TYR A 266 -11.60 3.05 17.60
N VAL A 267 -12.93 3.06 17.50
CA VAL A 267 -13.71 4.24 17.19
C VAL A 267 -14.94 4.35 18.08
N ARG A 268 -15.42 5.57 18.28
CA ARG A 268 -16.66 5.88 18.97
C ARG A 268 -17.64 6.55 18.01
N ILE A 269 -18.85 6.00 17.93
CA ILE A 269 -19.94 6.57 17.13
C ILE A 269 -20.70 7.63 17.93
N ILE A 270 -20.85 8.82 17.37
CA ILE A 270 -21.54 9.96 17.97
C ILE A 270 -22.94 10.07 17.37
N THR A 271 -23.85 9.25 17.90
CA THR A 271 -25.23 9.15 17.40
C THR A 271 -25.98 10.48 17.39
N SER A 272 -25.66 11.40 18.31
CA SER A 272 -26.24 12.75 18.35
C SER A 272 -25.94 13.59 17.11
N ASN A 273 -24.89 13.28 16.35
CA ASN A 273 -24.51 13.99 15.12
C ASN A 273 -25.04 13.32 13.84
N ILE A 274 -25.62 12.13 13.93
CA ILE A 274 -26.15 11.40 12.77
C ILE A 274 -27.49 12.00 12.34
N ARG A 275 -27.73 12.04 11.02
CA ARG A 275 -29.03 12.36 10.40
C ARG A 275 -30.10 11.35 10.83
N SER A 276 -31.30 11.85 11.14
CA SER A 276 -32.43 11.00 11.54
C SER A 276 -32.72 9.96 10.46
N GLY A 277 -32.83 8.69 10.85
CA GLY A 277 -33.09 7.56 9.93
C GLY A 277 -31.83 6.99 9.26
N ARG A 278 -30.62 7.47 9.62
CA ARG A 278 -29.34 6.96 9.10
C ARG A 278 -28.50 6.25 10.16
N GLU A 279 -29.00 6.12 11.38
CA GLU A 279 -28.32 5.50 12.52
C GLU A 279 -27.94 4.04 12.25
N SER A 280 -28.79 3.31 11.51
CA SER A 280 -28.56 1.90 11.16
C SER A 280 -27.34 1.65 10.29
N ASN A 281 -26.82 2.67 9.57
CA ASN A 281 -25.58 2.56 8.78
C ASN A 281 -24.32 2.41 9.66
N PHE A 282 -24.46 2.55 10.98
CA PHE A 282 -23.37 2.37 11.95
C PHE A 282 -23.56 1.11 12.81
N ASN A 283 -24.51 0.25 12.46
CA ASN A 283 -24.72 -1.02 13.15
C ASN A 283 -23.49 -1.92 12.96
N LYS A 284 -23.12 -2.63 14.02
CA LYS A 284 -21.99 -3.57 13.97
C LYS A 284 -22.43 -4.91 13.41
N GLN A 285 -21.48 -5.65 12.84
CA GLN A 285 -21.61 -7.08 12.58
C GLN A 285 -21.73 -7.86 13.91
N THR A 286 -22.55 -8.93 13.93
CA THR A 286 -22.66 -9.82 15.11
C THR A 286 -21.35 -10.53 15.39
N ASN A 287 -20.68 -10.96 14.33
CA ASN A 287 -19.32 -11.47 14.30
C ASN A 287 -18.60 -10.74 13.17
N SER A 288 -17.44 -10.12 13.42
CA SER A 288 -16.65 -9.55 12.33
C SER A 288 -15.66 -10.57 11.79
N ASP A 289 -15.64 -10.66 10.47
CA ASP A 289 -14.57 -11.28 9.71
C ASP A 289 -13.38 -10.31 9.62
N SER A 290 -12.75 -10.04 10.77
CA SER A 290 -11.52 -9.26 10.81
C SER A 290 -10.34 -10.04 10.23
N GLN A 291 -10.50 -11.34 9.96
CA GLN A 291 -9.44 -12.24 9.48
C GLN A 291 -8.19 -12.22 10.39
N SER A 292 -8.40 -11.88 11.66
CA SER A 292 -7.34 -11.59 12.64
C SER A 292 -6.39 -10.45 12.24
N LEU A 293 -6.78 -9.59 11.30
CA LEU A 293 -6.05 -8.38 10.94
C LEU A 293 -6.37 -7.25 11.94
N PRO A 294 -5.40 -6.36 12.21
CA PRO A 294 -5.62 -5.14 12.98
C PRO A 294 -6.76 -4.29 12.40
N TYR A 295 -7.32 -3.38 13.21
CA TYR A 295 -8.26 -2.37 12.72
C TYR A 295 -7.53 -1.36 11.84
N ASP A 296 -8.05 -1.13 10.65
CA ASP A 296 -7.42 -0.21 9.70
C ASP A 296 -8.24 1.06 9.53
N TYR A 297 -7.85 2.10 10.25
CA TYR A 297 -8.45 3.43 10.16
C TYR A 297 -8.44 3.99 8.72
N LEU A 298 -7.46 3.61 7.91
CA LEU A 298 -7.28 4.08 6.53
C LEU A 298 -7.75 3.05 5.50
N SER A 299 -8.41 1.98 5.93
CA SER A 299 -9.05 1.05 5.00
C SER A 299 -9.94 1.84 4.05
N LEU A 300 -9.87 1.51 2.76
CA LEU A 300 -10.77 2.03 1.75
C LEU A 300 -12.24 1.68 2.07
N MET A 301 -12.45 0.64 2.87
CA MET A 301 -13.77 0.23 3.37
C MET A 301 -14.16 0.93 4.67
N HIS A 302 -13.39 1.90 5.18
CA HIS A 302 -13.77 2.66 6.36
C HIS A 302 -14.54 3.93 5.97
N TYR A 303 -15.65 4.21 6.65
CA TYR A 303 -16.36 5.48 6.50
C TYR A 303 -15.52 6.69 6.89
N SER A 304 -15.77 7.80 6.20
CA SER A 304 -15.21 9.09 6.61
C SER A 304 -15.72 9.51 7.99
N ARG A 305 -14.93 10.35 8.66
CA ARG A 305 -15.22 10.97 9.97
C ARG A 305 -16.61 11.61 10.07
N TYR A 306 -17.11 12.13 8.96
CA TYR A 306 -18.35 12.93 8.88
C TYR A 306 -19.51 12.18 8.22
N ALA A 307 -19.37 10.87 7.99
CA ALA A 307 -20.40 10.03 7.38
C ALA A 307 -21.78 10.30 7.98
N PHE A 308 -22.79 10.61 7.15
CA PHE A 308 -24.17 10.89 7.57
C PHE A 308 -24.34 11.99 8.65
N SER A 309 -23.42 12.95 8.73
CA SER A 309 -23.52 14.05 9.69
C SER A 309 -24.68 14.99 9.35
N LYS A 310 -25.48 15.38 10.36
CA LYS A 310 -26.56 16.37 10.21
C LYS A 310 -26.14 17.82 10.48
N ASN A 311 -24.96 18.00 11.04
CA ASN A 311 -24.49 19.29 11.58
C ASN A 311 -23.04 19.60 11.22
N GLY A 312 -22.45 18.86 10.26
CA GLY A 312 -21.05 18.99 9.87
C GLY A 312 -20.05 18.57 10.95
N ARG A 313 -20.51 18.02 12.08
CA ARG A 313 -19.65 17.51 13.16
C ARG A 313 -19.35 16.03 12.97
N PRO A 314 -18.23 15.51 13.50
CA PRO A 314 -17.86 14.10 13.37
C PRO A 314 -18.95 13.16 13.89
N THR A 315 -19.25 12.12 13.12
CA THR A 315 -20.09 10.99 13.53
C THR A 315 -19.25 9.80 14.00
N ILE A 316 -17.98 9.72 13.58
CA ILE A 316 -17.01 8.73 14.02
C ILE A 316 -15.80 9.45 14.63
N ILE A 317 -15.39 9.07 15.84
CA ILE A 317 -14.21 9.61 16.52
C ILE A 317 -13.26 8.47 16.87
N PRO A 318 -12.02 8.46 16.34
CA PRO A 318 -11.02 7.46 16.73
C PRO A 318 -10.61 7.57 18.20
N ILE A 319 -10.21 6.44 18.76
CA ILE A 319 -9.72 6.31 20.14
C ILE A 319 -8.42 5.48 20.16
N PRO A 320 -7.49 5.78 21.09
CA PRO A 320 -7.58 6.82 22.11
C PRO A 320 -7.35 8.25 21.57
N ASP A 321 -6.85 8.40 20.35
CA ASP A 321 -6.47 9.68 19.77
C ASP A 321 -7.45 10.13 18.67
N ALA A 322 -8.23 11.17 18.98
CA ALA A 322 -9.22 11.74 18.07
C ALA A 322 -8.62 12.47 16.86
N SER A 323 -7.31 12.67 16.80
CA SER A 323 -6.61 13.30 15.66
C SER A 323 -6.32 12.31 14.52
N VAL A 324 -6.32 11.00 14.80
CA VAL A 324 -6.15 9.94 13.79
C VAL A 324 -7.16 10.12 12.66
N THR A 325 -6.74 10.05 11.40
CA THR A 325 -7.67 10.12 10.29
C THR A 325 -8.21 8.78 9.88
N ILE A 326 -9.45 8.86 9.39
CA ILE A 326 -10.26 7.74 9.03
C ILE A 326 -10.99 7.97 7.71
N GLY A 327 -11.19 6.88 6.98
CA GLY A 327 -12.03 6.84 5.79
C GLY A 327 -11.53 7.68 4.63
N GLN A 328 -10.31 7.39 4.20
CA GLN A 328 -9.75 7.88 2.93
C GLN A 328 -10.36 7.13 1.73
N SER A 329 -10.29 7.71 0.54
CA SER A 329 -10.91 7.18 -0.69
C SER A 329 -9.97 7.10 -1.90
N ASN A 330 -8.66 7.24 -1.67
CA ASN A 330 -7.69 7.46 -2.75
C ASN A 330 -6.87 6.22 -3.09
N ARG A 331 -6.72 5.27 -2.16
CA ARG A 331 -5.91 4.06 -2.38
C ARG A 331 -6.42 2.86 -1.60
N MET A 332 -6.02 1.66 -2.02
CA MET A 332 -6.16 0.43 -1.23
C MET A 332 -5.05 0.37 -0.18
N SER A 333 -5.38 0.07 1.07
CA SER A 333 -4.36 -0.13 2.11
C SER A 333 -3.70 -1.51 2.00
N LEU A 334 -2.58 -1.71 2.69
CA LEU A 334 -1.99 -3.05 2.83
C LEU A 334 -2.98 -4.05 3.43
N TYR A 335 -3.77 -3.64 4.43
CA TYR A 335 -4.72 -4.54 5.07
C TYR A 335 -5.95 -4.81 4.19
N ASP A 336 -6.35 -3.87 3.33
CA ASP A 336 -7.36 -4.12 2.29
C ASP A 336 -6.91 -5.21 1.32
N ILE A 337 -5.65 -5.16 0.85
CA ILE A 337 -5.04 -6.20 0.02
C ILE A 337 -5.01 -7.54 0.77
N GLN A 338 -4.57 -7.53 2.04
CA GLN A 338 -4.52 -8.74 2.85
C GLN A 338 -5.91 -9.34 3.05
N HIS A 339 -6.95 -8.54 3.25
CA HIS A 339 -8.32 -9.02 3.36
C HIS A 339 -8.76 -9.80 2.10
N VAL A 340 -8.44 -9.27 0.92
CA VAL A 340 -8.72 -9.94 -0.35
C VAL A 340 -7.88 -11.22 -0.49
N ASN A 341 -6.59 -11.15 -0.18
CA ASN A 341 -5.69 -12.29 -0.30
C ASN A 341 -6.08 -13.43 0.66
N ILE A 342 -6.33 -13.18 1.94
CA ILE A 342 -6.78 -14.21 2.88
C ILE A 342 -8.02 -14.95 2.35
N ARG A 343 -8.91 -14.23 1.65
CA ARG A 343 -10.18 -14.79 1.17
C ARG A 343 -10.09 -15.55 -0.15
N TYR A 344 -9.32 -15.05 -1.12
CA TYR A 344 -9.27 -15.55 -2.49
C TYR A 344 -7.90 -16.15 -2.88
N CYS A 345 -6.85 -15.67 -2.24
CA CYS A 345 -5.45 -15.89 -2.56
C CYS A 345 -4.62 -16.17 -1.30
N PRO A 346 -4.99 -17.17 -0.48
CA PRO A 346 -4.34 -17.40 0.82
C PRO A 346 -2.81 -17.56 0.70
N GLU A 347 -2.32 -18.08 -0.43
CA GLU A 347 -0.90 -18.14 -0.80
C GLU A 347 -0.22 -16.77 -1.01
N ARG A 348 -0.96 -15.67 -0.87
CA ARG A 348 -0.50 -14.29 -0.97
C ARG A 348 -0.75 -13.50 0.33
N ALA A 349 -1.17 -14.16 1.41
CA ALA A 349 -1.42 -13.48 2.69
C ALA A 349 -0.23 -13.61 3.65
N LEU A 350 0.32 -12.47 4.05
CA LEU A 350 1.53 -12.32 4.87
C LEU A 350 1.42 -11.08 5.76
N ARG A 351 1.91 -11.17 7.00
CA ARG A 351 2.00 -10.05 7.94
C ARG A 351 3.24 -10.11 8.81
N LEU A 352 3.60 -8.96 9.38
CA LEU A 352 4.62 -8.84 10.43
C LEU A 352 3.94 -8.55 11.77
N VAL A 353 4.31 -9.29 12.82
CA VAL A 353 3.69 -9.20 14.15
C VAL A 353 4.74 -8.95 15.24
N GLY A 354 4.41 -8.13 16.23
CA GLY A 354 5.24 -7.90 17.43
C GLY A 354 6.34 -6.85 17.29
N GLY A 355 6.46 -6.21 16.13
CA GLY A 355 7.36 -5.07 15.91
C GLY A 355 6.80 -3.72 16.33
N ASN A 356 7.65 -2.69 16.42
CA ASN A 356 7.26 -1.32 16.79
C ASN A 356 6.85 -0.46 15.58
N GLY A 357 6.35 -1.11 14.52
CA GLY A 357 5.97 -0.46 13.27
C GLY A 357 5.65 -1.50 12.20
N SER A 358 5.25 -1.04 11.02
CA SER A 358 4.86 -1.92 9.90
C SER A 358 6.02 -2.56 9.15
N TYR A 359 7.27 -2.13 9.43
CA TYR A 359 8.47 -2.59 8.71
C TYR A 359 9.26 -3.69 9.45
N GLU A 360 8.81 -4.12 10.63
CA GLU A 360 9.53 -5.14 11.40
C GLU A 360 8.56 -6.05 12.17
N GLY A 361 9.00 -7.28 12.43
CA GLY A 361 8.24 -8.24 13.23
C GLY A 361 8.51 -9.70 12.86
N ARG A 362 7.88 -10.60 13.62
CA ARG A 362 7.78 -12.02 13.29
C ARG A 362 7.00 -12.19 12.00
N VAL A 363 7.50 -13.05 11.11
CA VAL A 363 6.86 -13.35 9.84
C VAL A 363 5.74 -14.36 10.07
N GLU A 364 4.52 -13.99 9.69
CA GLU A 364 3.38 -14.89 9.67
C GLU A 364 2.76 -14.94 8.28
N VAL A 365 2.43 -16.15 7.84
CA VAL A 365 1.79 -16.45 6.56
C VAL A 365 0.45 -17.13 6.79
N TYR A 366 -0.49 -16.92 5.88
CA TYR A 366 -1.79 -17.56 5.97
C TYR A 366 -1.80 -18.84 5.14
N TRP A 367 -2.11 -19.97 5.78
CA TRP A 367 -2.18 -21.26 5.13
C TRP A 367 -3.24 -22.14 5.81
N ASP A 368 -4.01 -22.88 5.01
CA ASP A 368 -5.06 -23.79 5.49
C ASP A 368 -6.01 -23.12 6.51
N GLU A 369 -6.54 -21.95 6.13
CA GLU A 369 -7.48 -21.15 6.92
C GLU A 369 -6.96 -20.67 8.29
N ARG A 370 -5.63 -20.65 8.49
CA ARG A 370 -5.01 -20.22 9.75
C ARG A 370 -3.76 -19.41 9.50
N TRP A 371 -3.51 -18.45 10.38
CA TRP A 371 -2.19 -17.83 10.48
C TRP A 371 -1.21 -18.80 11.12
N GLY A 372 0.01 -18.85 10.58
CA GLY A 372 1.11 -19.59 11.18
C GLY A 372 2.46 -18.94 10.88
N THR A 373 3.50 -19.46 11.53
CA THR A 373 4.83 -18.83 11.54
C THR A 373 5.77 -19.47 10.52
N VAL A 374 6.91 -18.82 10.30
CA VAL A 374 8.01 -19.33 9.48
C VAL A 374 9.16 -19.73 10.42
N CYS A 375 9.73 -20.92 10.27
CA CYS A 375 10.90 -21.31 11.04
C CYS A 375 12.17 -20.56 10.60
N ASP A 376 13.08 -20.32 11.53
CA ASP A 376 14.34 -19.63 11.31
C ASP A 376 15.50 -20.51 10.81
N ASP A 377 15.27 -21.83 10.68
CA ASP A 377 16.20 -22.77 10.07
C ASP A 377 16.45 -22.39 8.60
N TYR A 378 17.75 -22.21 8.28
CA TYR A 378 18.24 -21.66 7.01
C TYR A 378 17.71 -20.28 6.59
N PHE A 379 16.89 -19.62 7.41
CA PHE A 379 16.36 -18.30 7.14
C PHE A 379 17.49 -17.26 7.12
N GLY A 380 17.69 -16.65 5.97
CA GLY A 380 18.76 -15.71 5.65
C GLY A 380 18.27 -14.41 5.02
N GLU A 381 19.22 -13.59 4.57
CA GLU A 381 18.91 -12.26 4.02
C GLU A 381 18.06 -12.33 2.74
N ASN A 382 18.25 -13.35 1.89
CA ASN A 382 17.45 -13.46 0.66
C ASN A 382 15.97 -13.74 0.96
N ASP A 383 15.68 -14.53 2.00
CA ASP A 383 14.31 -14.79 2.44
C ASP A 383 13.67 -13.51 2.96
N GLY A 384 14.39 -12.81 3.83
CA GLY A 384 13.96 -11.50 4.32
C GLY A 384 13.78 -10.49 3.20
N ARG A 385 14.62 -10.51 2.16
CA ARG A 385 14.54 -9.62 0.99
C ARG A 385 13.25 -9.86 0.21
N VAL A 386 12.94 -11.12 -0.08
CA VAL A 386 11.68 -11.48 -0.76
C VAL A 386 10.50 -11.03 0.07
N ILE A 387 10.48 -11.32 1.37
CA ILE A 387 9.39 -10.93 2.29
C ILE A 387 9.23 -9.40 2.36
N CYS A 388 10.32 -8.65 2.52
CA CYS A 388 10.27 -7.20 2.61
C CYS A 388 9.82 -6.56 1.30
N LYS A 389 10.33 -7.01 0.16
CA LYS A 389 9.87 -6.54 -1.15
C LYS A 389 8.40 -6.90 -1.41
N TYR A 390 8.00 -8.09 -1.00
CA TYR A 390 6.61 -8.55 -1.08
C TYR A 390 5.66 -7.64 -0.30
N LEU A 391 6.11 -7.11 0.84
CA LEU A 391 5.39 -6.14 1.66
C LEU A 391 5.53 -4.68 1.17
N GLY A 392 6.18 -4.43 0.03
CA GLY A 392 6.35 -3.10 -0.55
C GLY A 392 7.53 -2.30 0.02
N PHE A 393 8.43 -2.93 0.77
CA PHE A 393 9.65 -2.28 1.24
C PHE A 393 10.79 -2.42 0.22
N PRO A 394 11.74 -1.47 0.17
CA PRO A 394 12.84 -1.51 -0.79
C PRO A 394 13.71 -2.76 -0.69
N ASP A 395 13.96 -3.21 0.55
CA ASP A 395 14.85 -4.33 0.83
C ASP A 395 14.72 -4.81 2.28
N VAL A 396 15.41 -5.90 2.61
CA VAL A 396 15.67 -6.29 4.00
C VAL A 396 16.80 -5.44 4.60
N ALA A 397 16.63 -5.05 5.86
CA ALA A 397 17.68 -4.43 6.67
C ALA A 397 18.36 -5.46 7.59
N ALA A 398 17.58 -6.38 8.17
CA ALA A 398 18.09 -7.51 8.93
C ALA A 398 17.06 -8.65 8.97
N THR A 399 17.54 -9.87 9.21
CA THR A 399 16.71 -10.99 9.65
C THR A 399 17.08 -11.39 11.07
N TYR A 400 16.13 -11.95 11.80
CA TYR A 400 16.35 -12.42 13.15
C TYR A 400 15.82 -13.83 13.33
N ARG A 401 16.55 -14.55 14.19
CA ARG A 401 16.22 -15.88 14.68
C ARG A 401 15.75 -15.79 16.12
N ARG A 402 15.34 -16.92 16.65
CA ARG A 402 14.98 -17.14 18.04
C ARG A 402 13.81 -16.28 18.53
N ALA A 403 12.79 -16.11 17.68
CA ALA A 403 11.57 -15.38 18.01
C ALA A 403 11.81 -13.97 18.59
N ARG A 404 12.70 -13.19 17.95
CA ARG A 404 13.14 -11.85 18.41
C ARG A 404 11.97 -10.90 18.72
N PHE A 405 10.89 -10.96 17.94
CA PHE A 405 9.68 -10.16 18.11
C PHE A 405 8.55 -10.94 18.82
N GLY A 406 8.94 -11.89 19.66
CA GLY A 406 8.04 -12.77 20.39
C GLY A 406 7.70 -14.03 19.62
N GLN A 407 7.33 -15.07 20.36
CA GLN A 407 6.85 -16.33 19.82
C GLN A 407 5.45 -16.17 19.23
N GLY A 408 5.20 -16.83 18.12
CA GLY A 408 3.87 -17.01 17.59
C GLY A 408 3.10 -18.11 18.31
N THR A 409 1.92 -18.38 17.77
CA THR A 409 1.01 -19.44 18.24
C THR A 409 0.39 -20.11 17.03
N GLY A 410 0.11 -21.40 17.12
CA GLY A 410 -0.54 -22.15 16.04
C GLY A 410 0.45 -22.98 15.23
N PRO A 411 0.21 -23.21 13.92
CA PRO A 411 1.12 -24.00 13.10
C PRO A 411 2.40 -23.21 12.75
N ILE A 412 3.50 -23.94 12.57
CA ILE A 412 4.68 -23.44 11.83
C ILE A 412 4.49 -23.93 10.39
N VAL A 413 4.36 -22.99 9.46
CA VAL A 413 3.89 -23.25 8.09
C VAL A 413 5.07 -23.54 7.16
N MET A 414 6.14 -22.76 7.27
CA MET A 414 7.30 -22.86 6.38
C MET A 414 8.56 -23.19 7.18
N ASP A 415 9.43 -24.00 6.58
CA ASP A 415 10.70 -24.44 7.16
C ASP A 415 11.73 -24.66 6.03
N ASP A 416 13.01 -24.47 6.34
CA ASP A 416 14.13 -24.34 5.40
C ASP A 416 13.84 -23.40 4.22
N LEU A 417 13.31 -22.20 4.47
CA LEU A 417 13.06 -21.22 3.40
C LEU A 417 14.42 -20.77 2.81
N ARG A 418 14.60 -20.94 1.50
CA ARG A 418 15.88 -20.74 0.80
C ARG A 418 15.70 -19.97 -0.50
N CYS A 419 15.18 -18.76 -0.40
CA CYS A 419 14.99 -17.86 -1.53
C CYS A 419 16.34 -17.50 -2.22
N ALA A 420 16.30 -17.33 -3.53
CA ALA A 420 17.35 -16.73 -4.34
C ALA A 420 17.41 -15.19 -4.16
N GLY A 421 16.30 -14.56 -3.76
CA GLY A 421 16.20 -13.13 -3.46
C GLY A 421 15.45 -12.30 -4.51
N ASN A 422 14.96 -12.93 -5.58
CA ASN A 422 14.23 -12.30 -6.69
C ASN A 422 12.84 -12.91 -6.92
N GLU A 423 12.42 -13.84 -6.06
CA GLU A 423 11.08 -14.39 -6.06
C GLU A 423 10.03 -13.31 -5.82
N TYR A 424 8.89 -13.45 -6.47
CA TYR A 424 7.77 -12.51 -6.36
C TYR A 424 6.92 -12.74 -5.09
N SER A 425 7.18 -13.82 -4.34
CA SER A 425 6.46 -14.21 -3.13
C SER A 425 7.30 -15.23 -2.34
N PRO A 426 7.24 -15.23 -1.00
CA PRO A 426 7.90 -16.27 -0.19
C PRO A 426 7.42 -17.70 -0.50
N PHE A 427 6.19 -17.86 -1.02
CA PHE A 427 5.69 -19.17 -1.43
C PHE A 427 6.33 -19.71 -2.72
N ALA A 428 7.03 -18.85 -3.48
CA ALA A 428 7.76 -19.26 -4.67
C ALA A 428 9.21 -19.67 -4.37
N CYS A 429 9.67 -19.51 -3.12
CA CYS A 429 11.00 -19.91 -2.73
C CYS A 429 11.09 -21.43 -2.50
N PRO A 430 12.25 -22.05 -2.77
CA PRO A 430 12.52 -23.41 -2.31
C PRO A 430 12.37 -23.51 -0.79
N MET A 431 11.62 -24.50 -0.33
CA MET A 431 11.40 -24.80 1.09
C MET A 431 11.04 -26.28 1.26
N ARG A 432 10.98 -26.75 2.51
CA ARG A 432 10.37 -28.06 2.81
C ARG A 432 8.90 -28.06 2.41
N THR A 433 8.30 -29.24 2.35
CA THR A 433 6.84 -29.37 2.21
C THR A 433 6.14 -28.57 3.32
N ILE A 434 5.20 -27.73 2.95
CA ILE A 434 4.45 -26.87 3.89
C ILE A 434 3.91 -27.70 5.06
N GLY A 435 4.08 -27.18 6.29
CA GLY A 435 3.69 -27.84 7.54
C GLY A 435 4.62 -28.96 8.00
N THR A 436 5.66 -29.31 7.24
CA THR A 436 6.67 -30.29 7.64
C THR A 436 7.91 -29.58 8.19
N HIS A 437 8.04 -29.56 9.52
CA HIS A 437 9.15 -28.91 10.22
C HIS A 437 9.61 -29.70 11.45
N ASN A 438 10.81 -29.42 11.94
CA ASN A 438 11.33 -29.88 13.22
C ASN A 438 11.36 -28.77 14.29
N CYS A 439 10.96 -27.56 13.93
CA CYS A 439 11.04 -26.37 14.78
C CYS A 439 9.95 -26.27 15.85
N ARG A 440 10.15 -25.36 16.81
CA ARG A 440 9.18 -24.86 17.79
C ARG A 440 9.10 -23.33 17.70
N HIS A 441 8.10 -22.72 18.33
CA HIS A 441 7.91 -21.25 18.23
C HIS A 441 9.04 -20.38 18.80
N HIS A 442 9.96 -20.94 19.59
CA HIS A 442 11.17 -20.20 19.97
C HIS A 442 12.14 -20.05 18.80
N GLU A 443 11.86 -20.65 17.65
CA GLU A 443 12.61 -20.60 16.38
C GLU A 443 11.79 -19.88 15.29
N ASP A 444 10.80 -19.06 15.66
CA ASP A 444 10.06 -18.26 14.69
C ASP A 444 10.95 -17.15 14.09
N ALA A 445 11.03 -17.13 12.75
CA ALA A 445 11.78 -16.17 11.99
C ALA A 445 11.14 -14.77 12.03
N SER A 446 11.98 -13.75 11.96
CA SER A 446 11.56 -12.36 11.93
C SER A 446 12.38 -11.55 10.94
N VAL A 447 11.81 -10.46 10.45
CA VAL A 447 12.47 -9.52 9.54
C VAL A 447 12.40 -8.10 10.08
N MET A 448 13.39 -7.28 9.72
CA MET A 448 13.33 -5.84 9.74
C MET A 448 13.64 -5.36 8.33
N CYS A 449 12.68 -4.69 7.71
CA CYS A 449 12.78 -4.16 6.37
C CYS A 449 13.43 -2.77 6.38
N LYS A 450 14.10 -2.42 5.28
CA LYS A 450 14.51 -1.04 5.05
C LYS A 450 13.26 -0.18 4.94
N LYS A 451 13.30 0.97 5.59
CA LYS A 451 12.19 1.93 5.56
C LYS A 451 11.98 2.42 4.13
N ASN A 452 10.73 2.63 3.75
CA ASN A 452 10.33 3.15 2.44
C ASN A 452 10.39 4.69 2.36
N VAL A 453 11.13 5.33 3.26
CA VAL A 453 11.35 6.78 3.31
C VAL A 453 12.80 7.08 3.66
N ARG A 454 13.36 8.15 3.08
CA ARG A 454 14.69 8.66 3.42
C ARG A 454 14.78 10.16 3.25
N LEU A 455 15.71 10.78 3.97
CA LEU A 455 16.10 12.18 3.79
C LEU A 455 17.47 12.23 3.13
N VAL A 456 17.57 12.91 1.99
CA VAL A 456 18.77 12.98 1.14
C VAL A 456 19.35 14.40 1.16
N ASP A 457 20.66 14.52 0.92
CA ASP A 457 21.40 15.79 0.81
C ASP A 457 21.31 16.71 2.04
N GLY A 458 20.96 16.15 3.19
CA GLY A 458 21.04 16.83 4.48
C GLY A 458 21.75 16.00 5.55
N ARG A 459 21.60 16.38 6.81
CA ARG A 459 22.34 15.80 7.94
C ARG A 459 21.45 14.88 8.76
N ASN A 460 21.98 13.72 9.14
CA ASN A 460 21.28 12.70 9.92
C ASN A 460 22.08 12.35 11.18
N THR A 461 21.46 12.48 12.36
CA THR A 461 22.05 12.19 13.68
C THR A 461 21.01 11.56 14.59
N SER A 462 21.41 10.96 15.71
CA SER A 462 20.46 10.42 16.68
C SER A 462 19.50 11.45 17.31
N SER A 463 19.75 12.76 17.17
CA SER A 463 18.93 13.83 17.75
C SER A 463 18.02 14.55 16.75
N TYR A 464 18.44 14.61 15.48
CA TYR A 464 17.68 15.22 14.41
C TYR A 464 18.13 14.69 13.04
N ALA A 465 17.22 14.75 12.07
CA ALA A 465 17.53 14.56 10.67
C ALA A 465 16.91 15.65 9.81
N VAL A 466 17.57 16.02 8.73
CA VAL A 466 17.06 16.97 7.75
C VAL A 466 17.50 16.57 6.35
N GLY A 467 16.68 16.86 5.33
CA GLY A 467 17.03 16.65 3.92
C GLY A 467 15.80 16.65 3.01
N ARG A 468 16.03 16.50 1.71
CA ARG A 468 14.99 16.28 0.71
C ARG A 468 14.30 14.94 0.98
N LEU A 469 12.98 14.93 0.95
CA LEU A 469 12.20 13.72 1.15
C LEU A 469 12.19 12.88 -0.14
N GLU A 470 12.60 11.62 0.00
CA GLU A 470 12.41 10.60 -1.03
C GLU A 470 11.66 9.40 -0.44
N VAL A 471 10.76 8.84 -1.23
CA VAL A 471 9.88 7.73 -0.87
C VAL A 471 10.08 6.56 -1.83
N TYR A 472 9.87 5.35 -1.33
CA TYR A 472 9.86 4.13 -2.12
C TYR A 472 8.42 3.64 -2.29
N ALA A 473 7.93 3.67 -3.52
CA ALA A 473 6.61 3.21 -3.91
C ALA A 473 6.69 2.54 -5.28
N GLU A 474 5.82 1.56 -5.53
CA GLU A 474 5.76 0.84 -6.82
C GLU A 474 7.12 0.29 -7.31
N GLY A 475 7.97 -0.14 -6.37
CA GLY A 475 9.22 -0.80 -6.69
C GLY A 475 10.42 0.12 -6.96
N HIS A 476 10.25 1.45 -6.90
CA HIS A 476 11.34 2.40 -7.12
C HIS A 476 11.31 3.61 -6.18
N TRP A 477 12.42 4.33 -6.11
CA TRP A 477 12.54 5.59 -5.36
C TRP A 477 12.07 6.78 -6.19
N GLY A 478 11.57 7.80 -5.51
CA GLY A 478 11.20 9.08 -6.10
C GLY A 478 11.05 10.19 -5.08
N THR A 479 10.86 11.42 -5.56
CA THR A 479 10.66 12.61 -4.70
C THR A 479 9.19 12.85 -4.40
N VAL A 480 8.92 13.78 -3.51
CA VAL A 480 7.57 14.18 -3.09
C VAL A 480 7.41 15.68 -3.35
N CYS A 481 6.31 16.07 -3.96
CA CYS A 481 5.98 17.47 -4.20
C CYS A 481 5.63 18.19 -2.88
N ASP A 482 5.92 19.50 -2.82
CA ASP A 482 5.59 20.36 -1.69
C ASP A 482 4.16 20.93 -1.74
N ASP A 483 3.42 20.68 -2.82
CA ASP A 483 2.00 21.02 -2.94
C ASP A 483 1.17 20.29 -1.86
N LEU A 484 0.43 21.10 -1.08
CA LEU A 484 -0.35 20.72 0.11
C LEU A 484 0.42 20.00 1.23
N PHE A 485 1.70 19.70 1.07
CA PHE A 485 2.53 19.02 2.05
C PHE A 485 2.74 19.90 3.29
N ASP A 486 2.17 19.49 4.41
CA ASP A 486 2.17 20.20 5.68
C ASP A 486 2.95 19.46 6.80
N ILE A 487 2.91 20.01 8.01
CA ILE A 487 3.69 19.47 9.14
C ILE A 487 3.19 18.08 9.58
N ASN A 488 1.92 17.73 9.34
CA ASN A 488 1.37 16.41 9.64
C ASN A 488 1.96 15.35 8.72
N ASP A 489 2.20 15.67 7.45
CA ASP A 489 2.94 14.82 6.51
C ASP A 489 4.35 14.54 7.02
N ALA A 490 5.02 15.62 7.43
CA ALA A 490 6.34 15.50 8.04
C ALA A 490 6.33 14.70 9.34
N HIS A 491 5.29 14.80 10.18
CA HIS A 491 5.17 14.00 11.40
C HIS A 491 5.14 12.50 11.10
N VAL A 492 4.42 12.09 10.04
CA VAL A 492 4.40 10.69 9.58
C VAL A 492 5.79 10.26 9.12
N VAL A 493 6.44 11.05 8.26
CA VAL A 493 7.80 10.76 7.76
C VAL A 493 8.79 10.63 8.91
N CYS A 494 8.77 11.56 9.87
CA CYS A 494 9.70 11.56 10.98
C CYS A 494 9.48 10.37 11.92
N ARG A 495 8.22 10.02 12.23
CA ARG A 495 7.90 8.81 12.99
C ARG A 495 8.36 7.56 12.25
N GLN A 496 8.11 7.45 10.95
CA GLN A 496 8.59 6.33 10.14
C GLN A 496 10.11 6.21 10.22
N LEU A 497 10.84 7.33 10.12
CA LEU A 497 12.30 7.38 10.24
C LEU A 497 12.80 7.05 11.66
N GLY A 498 11.93 7.02 12.67
CA GLY A 498 12.24 6.69 14.06
C GLY A 498 12.50 7.91 14.94
N TYR A 499 12.14 9.10 14.48
CA TYR A 499 12.16 10.34 15.25
C TYR A 499 10.82 10.58 15.95
N ARG A 500 10.83 11.32 17.06
CA ARG A 500 9.59 11.63 17.78
C ARG A 500 8.63 12.51 16.99
N THR A 501 9.16 13.52 16.30
CA THR A 501 8.30 14.50 15.63
C THR A 501 9.03 15.24 14.50
N ALA A 502 8.25 15.98 13.70
CA ALA A 502 8.76 16.94 12.75
C ALA A 502 8.80 18.32 13.41
N SER A 503 9.83 19.10 13.07
CA SER A 503 9.93 20.49 13.48
C SER A 503 9.60 21.46 12.35
N HIS A 504 9.95 21.10 11.10
CA HIS A 504 9.79 21.97 9.93
C HIS A 504 9.55 21.16 8.66
N VAL A 505 8.80 21.78 7.74
CA VAL A 505 8.72 21.45 6.32
C VAL A 505 9.39 22.59 5.55
N TYR A 506 10.18 22.24 4.55
CA TYR A 506 10.80 23.22 3.66
C TYR A 506 10.34 22.94 2.22
N PRO A 507 9.58 23.85 1.61
CA PRO A 507 9.25 23.78 0.20
C PRO A 507 10.48 24.15 -0.65
N CYS A 508 10.28 24.17 -1.97
CA CYS A 508 11.18 24.75 -2.95
C CYS A 508 12.53 24.05 -3.07
N ALA A 509 12.60 22.73 -2.87
CA ALA A 509 13.83 21.94 -2.99
C ALA A 509 15.01 22.51 -2.18
N ARG A 510 14.77 22.93 -0.93
CA ARG A 510 15.78 23.55 -0.03
C ARG A 510 17.08 22.75 0.05
N TYR A 511 16.99 21.42 0.03
CA TYR A 511 18.13 20.51 0.08
C TYR A 511 18.51 19.96 -1.31
N GLY A 512 18.31 20.77 -2.35
CA GLY A 512 18.61 20.42 -3.73
C GLY A 512 17.45 19.70 -4.41
N ARG A 513 17.38 19.88 -5.72
CA ARG A 513 16.40 19.22 -6.61
C ARG A 513 16.75 17.76 -6.77
N GLY A 514 15.76 16.89 -6.72
CA GLY A 514 15.90 15.49 -7.05
C GLY A 514 16.16 15.26 -8.53
N THR A 515 16.53 14.03 -8.83
CA THR A 515 16.74 13.52 -10.20
C THR A 515 15.93 12.25 -10.48
N LEU A 516 15.19 11.77 -9.49
CA LEU A 516 14.29 10.62 -9.57
C LEU A 516 12.88 11.09 -9.91
N PRO A 517 11.98 10.26 -10.44
CA PRO A 517 10.60 10.67 -10.68
C PRO A 517 9.92 11.26 -9.42
N ILE A 518 9.04 12.24 -9.60
CA ILE A 518 8.15 12.69 -8.52
C ILE A 518 7.06 11.63 -8.36
N LEU A 519 6.97 11.02 -7.17
CA LEU A 519 6.09 9.89 -6.93
C LEU A 519 4.83 10.24 -6.18
N MET A 520 4.85 11.29 -5.37
CA MET A 520 3.70 11.68 -4.54
C MET A 520 3.48 13.19 -4.65
N ASP A 521 2.21 13.56 -4.75
CA ASP A 521 1.73 14.94 -4.86
C ASP A 521 0.41 15.09 -4.07
N ASP A 522 0.09 16.32 -3.66
CA ASP A 522 -1.02 16.65 -2.77
C ASP A 522 -1.12 15.75 -1.52
N VAL A 523 0.03 15.42 -0.92
CA VAL A 523 0.10 14.56 0.27
C VAL A 523 -0.57 15.28 1.43
N GLN A 524 -1.56 14.64 2.03
CA GLN A 524 -2.42 15.20 3.07
C GLN A 524 -2.62 14.17 4.19
N CYS A 525 -1.50 13.69 4.73
CA CYS A 525 -1.44 12.97 5.98
C CYS A 525 -2.09 13.78 7.10
N THR A 526 -2.41 13.06 8.15
CA THR A 526 -3.12 13.61 9.30
C THR A 526 -2.33 13.43 10.58
N GLY A 527 -1.17 12.77 10.46
CA GLY A 527 -0.21 12.57 11.51
C GLY A 527 -0.30 11.19 12.14
N GLY A 528 -1.37 10.43 11.91
CA GLY A 528 -1.60 9.09 12.50
C GLY A 528 -1.14 7.92 11.64
N GLU A 529 -0.84 8.15 10.37
CA GLU A 529 -0.59 7.11 9.38
C GLU A 529 0.70 6.31 9.69
N ALA A 530 0.66 4.99 9.57
CA ALA A 530 1.85 4.18 9.79
C ALA A 530 2.96 4.45 8.76
N GLN A 531 2.58 4.87 7.54
CA GLN A 531 3.50 5.21 6.47
C GLN A 531 3.02 6.40 5.64
N ILE A 532 3.94 7.20 5.08
CA ILE A 532 3.58 8.31 4.19
C ILE A 532 2.82 7.82 2.95
N THR A 533 3.19 6.66 2.41
CA THR A 533 2.50 6.02 1.28
C THR A 533 1.06 5.60 1.62
N HIS A 534 0.67 5.62 2.90
CA HIS A 534 -0.72 5.37 3.35
C HIS A 534 -1.54 6.66 3.51
N CYS A 535 -0.90 7.83 3.50
CA CYS A 535 -1.62 9.10 3.58
C CYS A 535 -2.47 9.32 2.34
N PRO A 536 -3.56 10.09 2.39
CA PRO A 536 -4.22 10.60 1.18
C PRO A 536 -3.22 11.38 0.32
N SER A 537 -3.19 11.12 -0.99
CA SER A 537 -2.42 11.87 -1.99
C SER A 537 -3.07 11.65 -3.37
N THR A 538 -2.55 12.29 -4.42
CA THR A 538 -2.81 11.85 -5.80
C THR A 538 -2.34 10.40 -6.03
N PRO A 539 -2.82 9.70 -7.08
CA PRO A 539 -2.23 8.42 -7.48
C PRO A 539 -0.70 8.52 -7.65
N ILE A 540 0.01 7.44 -7.33
CA ILE A 540 1.48 7.43 -7.39
C ILE A 540 1.95 7.75 -8.81
N GLY A 541 2.86 8.71 -8.94
CA GLY A 541 3.39 9.21 -10.21
C GLY A 541 2.49 10.21 -10.95
N GLU A 542 1.27 10.48 -10.48
CA GLU A 542 0.43 11.57 -11.00
C GLU A 542 0.72 12.86 -10.23
N HIS A 543 1.26 13.86 -10.92
CA HIS A 543 1.60 15.15 -10.34
C HIS A 543 1.60 16.25 -11.41
N ASN A 544 1.48 17.51 -10.99
CA ASN A 544 1.69 18.68 -11.86
C ASN A 544 3.04 19.38 -11.58
N CYS A 545 3.80 18.89 -10.60
CA CYS A 545 5.02 19.51 -10.10
C CYS A 545 6.26 19.30 -10.99
N GLN A 546 7.28 20.09 -10.71
CA GLN A 546 8.66 19.97 -11.19
C GLN A 546 9.61 19.82 -10.00
N HIS A 547 10.86 19.37 -10.21
CA HIS A 547 11.80 19.17 -9.10
C HIS A 547 12.21 20.42 -8.31
N TYR A 548 11.81 21.62 -8.74
CA TYR A 548 11.98 22.80 -7.88
C TYR A 548 10.95 22.84 -6.75
N GLU A 549 9.90 22.03 -6.81
CA GLU A 549 8.84 21.81 -5.79
C GLU A 549 9.12 20.56 -4.92
N ASP A 550 10.30 19.95 -4.99
CA ASP A 550 10.59 18.80 -4.12
C ASP A 550 10.62 19.23 -2.64
N VAL A 551 9.82 18.57 -1.80
CA VAL A 551 9.73 18.90 -0.38
C VAL A 551 10.93 18.38 0.40
N SER A 552 11.30 19.10 1.46
CA SER A 552 12.31 18.68 2.43
C SER A 552 11.74 18.74 3.86
N VAL A 553 12.21 17.85 4.73
CA VAL A 553 11.65 17.69 6.08
C VAL A 553 12.76 17.78 7.13
N ARG A 554 12.45 18.32 8.31
CA ARG A 554 13.31 18.27 9.50
C ARG A 554 12.64 17.53 10.65
N CYS A 555 13.25 16.42 11.05
CA CYS A 555 12.85 15.57 12.17
C CYS A 555 13.69 15.82 13.43
N VAL A 556 13.08 15.68 14.61
CA VAL A 556 13.72 15.83 15.91
C VAL A 556 13.19 14.80 16.92
N ASN A 557 13.98 14.51 17.95
CA ASN A 557 13.61 13.62 19.06
C ASN A 557 13.11 14.36 20.31
#